data_AF-F9N5P2-F1
#
_entry.id   AF-F9N5P2-F1
#
_cell.length_a   1.000
_cell.length_b   1.000
_cell.length_c   1.000
_cell.angle_alpha   90.00
_cell.angle_beta   90.00
_cell.angle_gamma   90.00
#
_symmetry.space_group_name_H-M   'P 1'
#
loop_
_entity.id
_entity.type
_entity.pdbx_description
1 polymer ?
#
loop_
_entity_poly.entity_id
_entity_poly.type
_entity_poly.pdbx_seq_one_letter_code
_entity_poly.pdbx_strand_id
1 'polypeptide(L)'
;MKDDLIISIIQQEWPLFTSTQNVDHRSPCQDQMANFIVSRHAYWSMYSTPVLQSYLHDLEVARMKGHNLVTFKYGYMMEATHPDEFLAIKDKLPSISNVKLSLVTAIMALYMKWELDIQLEIPGYDTHHRPIQAKDNSLTHTSVETYMTGELQSYSENTLECILAHFLQCSKNNINPVQEYLKALQAGAKR
;
A
#
# COMPACT_ATOMS: atom_id res chain seq x y z
N MET A 1 19.46 -0.70 11.48
CA MET A 1 18.61 -1.88 11.77
C MET A 1 17.32 -1.77 10.96
N LYS A 2 16.47 -2.81 10.89
CA LYS A 2 15.23 -2.79 10.07
C LYS A 2 14.29 -1.65 10.50
N ASP A 3 14.13 -1.44 11.80
CA ASP A 3 13.28 -0.37 12.34
C ASP A 3 13.75 1.03 11.94
N ASP A 4 15.06 1.27 11.87
CA ASP A 4 15.60 2.57 11.42
C ASP A 4 15.18 2.89 9.97
N LEU A 5 15.10 1.87 9.11
CA LEU A 5 14.62 2.02 7.74
C LEU A 5 13.13 2.33 7.72
N ILE A 6 12.34 1.64 8.55
CA ILE A 6 10.89 1.89 8.67
C ILE A 6 10.65 3.34 9.13
N ILE A 7 11.38 3.80 10.16
CA ILE A 7 11.27 5.16 10.66
C ILE A 7 11.65 6.17 9.56
N SER A 8 12.73 5.90 8.82
CA SER A 8 13.17 6.76 7.71
C SER A 8 12.11 6.84 6.59
N ILE A 9 11.45 5.72 6.27
CA ILE A 9 10.36 5.68 5.31
C ILE A 9 9.20 6.55 5.81
N ILE A 10 8.73 6.33 7.04
CA ILE A 10 7.59 7.05 7.63
C ILE A 10 7.84 8.56 7.63
N GLN A 11 9.05 8.99 7.98
CA GLN A 11 9.45 10.41 7.97
C GLN A 11 9.36 11.05 6.58
N GLN A 12 9.69 10.29 5.53
CA GLN A 12 9.61 10.77 4.14
C GLN A 12 8.19 10.69 3.57
N GLU A 13 7.39 9.69 3.97
CA GLU A 13 6.01 9.55 3.53
C GLU A 13 5.07 10.59 4.14
N TRP A 14 5.33 11.03 5.38
CA TRP A 14 4.43 11.94 6.09
C TRP A 14 4.19 13.28 5.37
N PRO A 15 5.21 14.00 4.86
CA PRO A 15 5.00 15.18 4.03
C PRO A 15 4.23 14.91 2.74
N LEU A 16 4.44 13.74 2.11
CA LEU A 16 3.72 13.35 0.90
C LEU A 16 2.24 13.09 1.20
N PHE A 17 1.95 12.41 2.31
CA PHE A 17 0.59 12.13 2.75
C PHE A 17 -0.17 13.40 3.12
N THR A 18 0.45 14.32 3.87
CA THR A 18 -0.19 15.57 4.31
C THR A 18 -0.36 16.62 3.22
N SER A 19 0.41 16.52 2.12
CA SER A 19 0.29 17.41 0.95
C SER A 19 -0.64 16.88 -0.14
N THR A 20 -1.10 15.62 -0.05
CA THR A 20 -2.04 15.05 -1.01
C THR A 20 -3.42 15.68 -0.82
N GLN A 21 -4.01 16.22 -1.88
CA GLN A 21 -5.40 16.71 -1.85
C GLN A 21 -6.34 15.56 -2.20
N ASN A 22 -7.39 15.33 -1.41
CA ASN A 22 -8.52 14.54 -1.91
C ASN A 22 -9.41 15.43 -2.79
N VAL A 23 -10.24 14.79 -3.62
CA VAL A 23 -11.11 15.42 -4.63
C VAL A 23 -11.93 16.58 -4.06
N ASP A 24 -12.35 16.51 -2.79
CA ASP A 24 -13.18 17.56 -2.21
C ASP A 24 -12.51 18.34 -1.05
N HIS A 25 -11.74 17.71 -0.14
CA HIS A 25 -11.20 18.38 1.06
C HIS A 25 -9.97 17.65 1.68
N ARG A 26 -9.16 18.35 2.48
CA ARG A 26 -8.13 17.75 3.37
C ARG A 26 -8.81 16.72 4.29
N SER A 27 -8.33 15.48 4.33
CA SER A 27 -8.94 14.43 5.17
C SER A 27 -8.60 14.65 6.65
N PRO A 28 -9.53 14.43 7.59
CA PRO A 28 -9.24 14.42 9.02
C PRO A 28 -8.14 13.43 9.43
N CYS A 29 -7.85 12.41 8.61
CA CYS A 29 -6.72 11.50 8.80
C CYS A 29 -5.35 12.18 8.63
N GLN A 30 -5.27 13.29 7.90
CA GLN A 30 -4.02 14.04 7.67
C GLN A 30 -3.57 14.87 8.88
N ASP A 31 -4.41 14.97 9.92
CA ASP A 31 -4.07 15.64 11.16
C ASP A 31 -3.75 14.64 12.29
N GLN A 32 -3.80 13.33 12.01
CA GLN A 32 -3.57 12.26 12.96
C GLN A 32 -2.23 11.55 12.72
N MET A 33 -1.14 12.28 12.97
CA MET A 33 0.23 11.77 12.77
C MET A 33 0.50 10.47 13.54
N ALA A 34 -0.02 10.32 14.75
CA ALA A 34 0.14 9.10 15.55
C ALA A 34 -0.46 7.86 14.84
N ASN A 35 -1.67 7.99 14.29
CA ASN A 35 -2.35 6.91 13.58
C ASN A 35 -1.64 6.56 12.27
N PHE A 36 -1.13 7.57 11.57
CA PHE A 36 -0.29 7.36 10.39
C PHE A 36 0.98 6.56 10.72
N ILE A 37 1.71 6.96 11.77
CA ILE A 37 2.92 6.27 12.21
C ILE A 37 2.63 4.81 12.55
N VAL A 38 1.60 4.55 13.37
CA VAL A 38 1.22 3.19 13.76
C VAL A 38 0.88 2.33 12.54
N SER A 39 0.04 2.84 11.64
CA SER A 39 -0.38 2.10 10.46
C SER A 39 0.78 1.83 9.49
N ARG A 40 1.60 2.84 9.19
CA ARG A 40 2.76 2.67 8.30
C ARG A 40 3.86 1.81 8.93
N HIS A 41 4.07 1.90 10.24
CA HIS A 41 5.00 1.00 10.91
C HIS A 41 4.54 -0.45 10.81
N ALA A 42 3.26 -0.73 11.09
CA ALA A 42 2.69 -2.06 10.92
C ALA A 42 2.85 -2.55 9.47
N TYR A 43 2.49 -1.72 8.49
CA TYR A 43 2.59 -2.05 7.07
C TYR A 43 4.03 -2.38 6.65
N TRP A 44 5.00 -1.53 7.00
CA TRP A 44 6.40 -1.75 6.62
C TRP A 44 7.07 -2.89 7.40
N SER A 45 6.57 -3.23 8.59
CA SER A 45 7.09 -4.34 9.38
C SER A 45 6.94 -5.71 8.69
N MET A 46 5.98 -5.87 7.77
CA MET A 46 5.77 -7.15 7.06
C MET A 46 6.82 -7.44 5.99
N TYR A 47 7.59 -6.43 5.58
CA TYR A 47 8.56 -6.55 4.49
C TYR A 47 10.00 -6.78 4.99
N SER A 48 10.84 -7.35 4.13
CA SER A 48 12.27 -7.54 4.40
C SER A 48 13.08 -6.27 4.17
N THR A 49 14.30 -6.20 4.74
CA THR A 49 15.23 -5.07 4.57
C THR A 49 15.47 -4.67 3.10
N PRO A 50 15.64 -5.60 2.13
CA PRO A 50 15.80 -5.23 0.72
C PRO A 50 14.61 -4.46 0.14
N VAL A 51 13.38 -4.83 0.51
CA VAL A 51 12.16 -4.11 0.10
C VAL A 51 12.19 -2.69 0.65
N LEU A 52 12.50 -2.53 1.94
CA LEU A 52 12.54 -1.21 2.59
C LEU A 52 13.60 -0.30 1.98
N GLN A 53 14.78 -0.85 1.65
CA GLN A 53 15.84 -0.10 0.98
C GLN A 53 15.44 0.31 -0.43
N SER A 54 14.80 -0.58 -1.20
CA SER A 54 14.31 -0.26 -2.54
C SER A 54 13.22 0.82 -2.48
N TYR A 55 12.28 0.73 -1.54
CA TYR A 55 11.24 1.74 -1.41
C TYR A 55 11.77 3.11 -0.95
N LEU A 56 12.78 3.14 -0.08
CA LEU A 56 13.48 4.39 0.25
C LEU A 56 14.11 5.04 -0.98
N HIS A 57 14.65 4.24 -1.90
CA HIS A 57 15.14 4.74 -3.17
C HIS A 57 14.01 5.31 -4.04
N ASP A 58 12.84 4.68 -4.07
CA ASP A 58 11.68 5.21 -4.78
C ASP A 58 11.26 6.58 -4.25
N LEU A 59 11.23 6.75 -2.93
CA LEU A 59 10.90 8.03 -2.28
C LEU A 59 11.92 9.12 -2.65
N GLU A 60 13.21 8.79 -2.66
CA GLU A 60 14.26 9.74 -3.04
C GLU A 60 14.17 10.13 -4.51
N VAL A 61 13.96 9.17 -5.41
CA VAL A 61 13.76 9.43 -6.84
C VAL A 61 12.51 10.27 -7.09
N ALA A 62 11.41 9.97 -6.40
CA ALA A 62 10.19 10.76 -6.48
C ALA A 62 10.42 12.20 -6.02
N ARG A 63 11.10 12.39 -4.88
CA ARG A 63 11.47 13.70 -4.35
C ARG A 63 12.31 14.51 -5.33
N MET A 64 13.32 13.90 -5.95
CA MET A 64 14.15 14.55 -6.98
C MET A 64 13.35 14.99 -8.21
N LYS A 65 12.30 14.25 -8.56
CA LYS A 65 11.41 14.55 -9.70
C LYS A 65 10.23 15.47 -9.33
N GLY A 66 10.10 15.88 -8.07
CA GLY A 66 8.93 16.61 -7.58
C GLY A 66 7.63 15.79 -7.62
N HIS A 67 7.75 14.46 -7.62
CA HIS A 67 6.61 13.54 -7.64
C HIS A 67 6.15 13.21 -6.22
N ASN A 68 4.86 12.91 -6.08
CA ASN A 68 4.26 12.42 -4.84
C ASN A 68 3.68 11.02 -5.07
N LEU A 69 4.36 9.99 -4.52
CA LEU A 69 3.93 8.59 -4.69
C LEU A 69 2.57 8.30 -4.06
N VAL A 70 2.22 8.98 -2.97
CA VAL A 70 0.89 8.87 -2.33
C VAL A 70 -0.19 9.41 -3.25
N THR A 71 0.07 10.53 -3.94
CA THR A 71 -0.84 11.05 -4.97
C THR A 71 -1.01 10.06 -6.13
N PHE A 72 0.09 9.46 -6.62
CA PHE A 72 0.00 8.45 -7.69
C PHE A 72 -0.81 7.22 -7.26
N LYS A 73 -0.59 6.71 -6.05
CA LYS A 73 -1.39 5.62 -5.49
C LYS A 73 -2.89 5.92 -5.58
N TYR A 74 -3.32 7.07 -5.05
CA TYR A 74 -4.74 7.43 -5.09
C TYR A 74 -5.25 7.63 -6.51
N GLY A 75 -4.43 8.22 -7.39
CA GLY A 75 -4.73 8.33 -8.81
C GLY A 75 -4.97 6.97 -9.47
N TYR A 76 -4.14 5.96 -9.20
CA TYR A 76 -4.38 4.62 -9.75
C TYR A 76 -5.61 3.92 -9.13
N MET A 77 -5.89 4.13 -7.84
CA MET A 77 -7.12 3.62 -7.20
C MET A 77 -8.40 4.18 -7.86
N MET A 78 -8.33 5.37 -8.48
CA MET A 78 -9.47 5.96 -9.18
C MET A 78 -9.89 5.15 -10.40
N GLU A 79 -9.03 4.33 -11.00
CA GLU A 79 -9.41 3.47 -12.13
C GLU A 79 -10.57 2.53 -11.76
N ALA A 80 -10.59 2.02 -10.54
CA ALA A 80 -11.64 1.13 -10.04
C ALA A 80 -12.76 1.84 -9.26
N THR A 81 -12.51 3.05 -8.75
CA THR A 81 -13.47 3.76 -7.87
C THR A 81 -14.16 4.94 -8.53
N HIS A 82 -13.49 5.66 -9.40
CA HIS A 82 -13.95 6.88 -10.08
C HIS A 82 -13.41 6.91 -11.53
N PRO A 83 -13.86 5.98 -12.40
CA PRO A 83 -13.25 5.77 -13.72
C PRO A 83 -13.30 7.01 -14.63
N ASP A 84 -14.37 7.81 -14.55
CA ASP A 84 -14.50 9.04 -15.33
C ASP A 84 -13.47 10.10 -14.90
N GLU A 85 -13.25 10.25 -13.60
CA GLU A 85 -12.24 11.16 -13.05
C GLU A 85 -10.82 10.65 -13.33
N PHE A 86 -10.62 9.33 -13.27
CA PHE A 86 -9.35 8.70 -13.63
C PHE A 86 -8.94 9.05 -15.07
N LEU A 87 -9.86 8.99 -16.02
CA LEU A 87 -9.58 9.39 -17.41
C LEU A 87 -9.09 10.83 -17.53
N ALA A 88 -9.59 11.74 -16.69
CA ALA A 88 -9.17 13.14 -16.68
C ALA A 88 -7.77 13.37 -16.09
N ILE A 89 -7.26 12.45 -15.26
CA ILE A 89 -5.93 12.55 -14.64
C ILE A 89 -4.90 11.56 -15.20
N LYS A 90 -5.32 10.60 -16.03
CA LYS A 90 -4.48 9.50 -16.52
C LYS A 90 -3.16 9.97 -17.12
N ASP A 91 -3.18 11.04 -17.91
CA ASP A 91 -1.97 11.59 -18.55
C ASP A 91 -1.01 12.28 -17.58
N LYS A 92 -1.43 12.53 -16.33
CA LYS A 92 -0.61 13.08 -15.24
C LYS A 92 0.02 11.97 -14.38
N LEU A 93 -0.43 10.73 -14.53
CA LEU A 93 0.11 9.58 -13.82
C LEU A 93 1.22 8.93 -14.64
N PRO A 94 2.28 8.41 -14.01
CA PRO A 94 3.25 7.58 -14.71
C PRO A 94 2.57 6.40 -15.41
N SER A 95 2.93 6.13 -16.66
CA SER A 95 2.39 4.98 -17.39
C SER A 95 2.82 3.66 -16.71
N ILE A 96 1.88 2.74 -16.56
CA ILE A 96 2.15 1.38 -16.06
C ILE A 96 2.64 0.51 -17.22
N SER A 97 3.87 0.02 -17.14
CA SER A 97 4.44 -0.92 -18.13
C SER A 97 3.82 -2.31 -17.97
N ASN A 98 3.96 -3.16 -19.01
CA ASN A 98 3.55 -4.56 -18.93
C ASN A 98 4.33 -5.35 -17.86
N VAL A 99 5.60 -4.98 -17.62
CA VAL A 99 6.44 -5.59 -16.57
C VAL A 99 5.87 -5.24 -15.19
N LYS A 100 5.63 -3.95 -14.93
CA LYS A 100 5.00 -3.50 -13.69
C LYS A 100 3.65 -4.16 -13.47
N LEU A 101 2.79 -4.21 -14.49
CA LEU A 101 1.48 -4.87 -14.40
C LEU A 101 1.62 -6.33 -13.98
N SER A 102 2.53 -7.08 -14.63
CA SER A 102 2.76 -8.50 -14.33
C SER A 102 3.26 -8.72 -12.90
N LEU A 103 4.17 -7.86 -12.42
CA LEU A 103 4.67 -7.90 -11.04
C LEU A 103 3.56 -7.63 -10.03
N VAL A 104 2.77 -6.57 -10.23
CA VAL A 104 1.63 -6.23 -9.34
C VAL A 104 0.64 -7.40 -9.30
N THR A 105 0.27 -7.97 -10.46
CA THR A 105 -0.63 -9.13 -10.52
C THR A 105 -0.09 -10.33 -9.72
N ALA A 106 1.20 -10.66 -9.87
CA ALA A 106 1.81 -11.77 -9.14
C ALA A 106 1.85 -11.54 -7.62
N ILE A 107 2.18 -10.32 -7.20
CA ILE A 107 2.20 -9.93 -5.78
C ILE A 107 0.78 -9.99 -5.19
N MET A 108 -0.21 -9.44 -5.89
CA MET A 108 -1.60 -9.42 -5.46
C MET A 108 -2.20 -10.83 -5.37
N ALA A 109 -1.82 -11.76 -6.24
CA ALA A 109 -2.27 -13.15 -6.14
C ALA A 109 -1.86 -13.80 -4.80
N LEU A 110 -0.64 -13.53 -4.31
CA LEU A 110 -0.18 -14.01 -3.00
C LEU A 110 -0.85 -13.24 -1.85
N TYR A 111 -0.90 -11.91 -1.95
CA TYR A 111 -1.47 -11.04 -0.93
C TYR A 111 -2.96 -11.37 -0.67
N MET A 112 -3.76 -11.47 -1.74
CA MET A 112 -5.19 -11.74 -1.63
C MET A 112 -5.48 -13.15 -1.14
N LYS A 113 -4.64 -14.14 -1.50
CA LYS A 113 -4.75 -15.47 -0.93
C LYS A 113 -4.61 -15.42 0.59
N TRP A 114 -3.58 -14.72 1.09
CA TRP A 114 -3.37 -14.58 2.53
C TRP A 114 -4.50 -13.82 3.24
N GLU A 115 -5.02 -12.74 2.66
CA GLU A 115 -6.19 -12.01 3.19
C GLU A 115 -7.43 -12.92 3.30
N LEU A 116 -7.70 -13.71 2.26
CA LEU A 116 -8.84 -14.63 2.24
C LEU A 116 -8.66 -15.78 3.25
N ASP A 117 -7.47 -16.35 3.35
CA ASP A 117 -7.15 -17.40 4.34
C ASP A 117 -7.38 -16.88 5.77
N ILE A 118 -6.92 -15.65 6.07
CA ILE A 118 -7.12 -15.00 7.37
C ILE A 118 -8.61 -14.83 7.69
N GLN A 119 -9.41 -14.40 6.71
CA GLN A 119 -10.84 -14.18 6.91
C GLN A 119 -11.65 -15.45 7.07
N LEU A 120 -11.21 -16.56 6.45
CA LEU A 120 -11.78 -17.88 6.69
C LEU A 120 -11.46 -18.38 8.10
N GLU A 121 -10.24 -18.15 8.59
CA GLU A 121 -9.81 -18.56 9.94
C GLU A 121 -10.39 -17.68 11.05
N ILE A 122 -10.48 -16.36 10.81
CA ILE A 122 -10.88 -15.35 11.79
C ILE A 122 -11.84 -14.34 11.12
N PRO A 123 -13.14 -14.65 11.01
CA PRO A 123 -14.11 -13.76 10.38
C PRO A 123 -14.13 -12.36 11.02
N GLY A 124 -14.04 -11.32 10.20
CA GLY A 124 -14.00 -9.93 10.65
C GLY A 124 -12.61 -9.46 11.11
N TYR A 125 -11.55 -10.24 10.85
CA TYR A 125 -10.16 -9.84 11.07
C TYR A 125 -9.64 -9.05 9.87
N ASP A 126 -10.12 -7.82 9.69
CA ASP A 126 -9.74 -6.94 8.58
C ASP A 126 -9.20 -5.57 9.01
N THR A 127 -8.74 -4.82 8.01
CA THR A 127 -8.42 -3.40 8.12
C THR A 127 -9.71 -2.58 8.11
N HIS A 128 -10.25 -2.30 9.30
CA HIS A 128 -11.35 -1.34 9.49
C HIS A 128 -12.64 -1.64 8.71
N HIS A 129 -13.04 -2.92 8.63
CA HIS A 129 -14.25 -3.39 7.95
C HIS A 129 -14.29 -3.09 6.44
N ARG A 130 -13.12 -2.99 5.80
CA ARG A 130 -13.05 -2.82 4.34
C ARG A 130 -13.47 -4.11 3.64
N PRO A 131 -14.22 -4.01 2.52
CA PRO A 131 -14.41 -5.15 1.63
C PRO A 131 -13.06 -5.70 1.17
N ILE A 132 -12.97 -7.01 0.94
CA ILE A 132 -11.70 -7.63 0.52
C ILE A 132 -11.51 -7.44 -0.99
N GLN A 133 -12.52 -7.78 -1.78
CA GLN A 133 -12.43 -7.85 -3.24
C GLN A 133 -12.91 -6.55 -3.91
N ALA A 134 -12.36 -6.23 -5.08
CA ALA A 134 -12.69 -5.03 -5.85
C ALA A 134 -14.15 -4.98 -6.33
N LYS A 135 -14.76 -6.14 -6.60
CA LYS A 135 -16.19 -6.22 -6.96
C LYS A 135 -17.13 -5.67 -5.88
N ASP A 136 -16.65 -5.60 -4.64
CA ASP A 136 -17.41 -5.14 -3.47
C ASP A 136 -17.06 -3.69 -3.09
N ASN A 137 -16.35 -2.96 -3.96
CA ASN A 137 -16.13 -1.51 -3.81
C ASN A 137 -17.47 -0.77 -3.75
N SER A 138 -17.52 0.30 -2.96
CA SER A 138 -18.63 1.24 -2.92
C SER A 138 -18.13 2.68 -2.90
N LEU A 139 -19.04 3.64 -3.09
CA LEU A 139 -18.73 5.08 -3.02
C LEU A 139 -18.07 5.48 -1.69
N THR A 140 -18.32 4.73 -0.61
CA THR A 140 -17.83 5.04 0.73
C THR A 140 -16.74 4.09 1.23
N HIS A 141 -16.55 2.94 0.57
CA HIS A 141 -15.60 1.92 1.00
C HIS A 141 -14.79 1.38 -0.18
N THR A 142 -13.48 1.62 -0.15
CA THR A 142 -12.52 1.01 -1.06
C THR A 142 -12.02 -0.33 -0.49
N SER A 143 -12.00 -1.35 -1.34
CA SER A 143 -11.57 -2.69 -0.98
C SER A 143 -10.07 -2.79 -0.72
N VAL A 144 -9.66 -3.85 -0.01
CA VAL A 144 -8.25 -4.21 0.18
C VAL A 144 -7.55 -4.40 -1.17
N GLU A 145 -8.17 -5.14 -2.09
CA GLU A 145 -7.63 -5.38 -3.43
C GLU A 145 -7.34 -4.08 -4.18
N THR A 146 -8.29 -3.14 -4.18
CA THR A 146 -8.15 -1.85 -4.89
C THR A 146 -7.07 -0.98 -4.25
N TYR A 147 -7.09 -0.88 -2.92
CA TYR A 147 -6.15 -0.07 -2.15
C TYR A 147 -4.70 -0.57 -2.34
N MET A 148 -4.50 -1.88 -2.22
CA MET A 148 -3.19 -2.49 -2.35
C MET A 148 -2.68 -2.48 -3.78
N THR A 149 -3.56 -2.64 -4.77
CA THR A 149 -3.19 -2.50 -6.19
C THR A 149 -2.65 -1.09 -6.47
N GLY A 150 -3.35 -0.04 -6.03
CA GLY A 150 -2.88 1.34 -6.21
C GLY A 150 -1.58 1.64 -5.45
N GLU A 151 -1.43 1.10 -4.23
CA GLU A 151 -0.19 1.20 -3.45
C GLU A 151 0.99 0.61 -4.23
N LEU A 152 0.86 -0.63 -4.73
CA LEU A 152 1.92 -1.31 -5.48
C LEU A 152 2.21 -0.64 -6.82
N GLN A 153 1.19 -0.15 -7.55
CA GLN A 153 1.38 0.55 -8.82
C GLN A 153 2.19 1.86 -8.67
N SER A 154 2.18 2.46 -7.48
CA SER A 154 2.98 3.66 -7.17
C SER A 154 4.48 3.38 -7.04
N TYR A 155 4.89 2.14 -6.80
CA TYR A 155 6.30 1.77 -6.57
C TYR A 155 7.07 1.56 -7.87
N SER A 156 8.41 1.55 -7.82
CA SER A 156 9.21 1.17 -8.99
C SER A 156 9.13 -0.32 -9.28
N GLU A 157 9.50 -0.72 -10.51
CA GLU A 157 9.62 -2.14 -10.87
C GLU A 157 10.62 -2.87 -9.96
N ASN A 158 11.75 -2.24 -9.60
CA ASN A 158 12.75 -2.81 -8.70
C ASN A 158 12.18 -3.11 -7.30
N THR A 159 11.37 -2.19 -6.76
CA THR A 159 10.69 -2.42 -5.47
C THR A 159 9.69 -3.55 -5.57
N LEU A 160 8.94 -3.64 -6.67
CA LEU A 160 7.99 -4.73 -6.91
C LEU A 160 8.70 -6.08 -7.05
N GLU A 161 9.85 -6.15 -7.73
CA GLU A 161 10.67 -7.36 -7.80
C GLU A 161 11.13 -7.80 -6.41
N CYS A 162 11.60 -6.86 -5.58
CA CYS A 162 11.98 -7.14 -4.19
C CYS A 162 10.79 -7.66 -3.36
N ILE A 163 9.60 -7.07 -3.53
CA ILE A 163 8.38 -7.49 -2.83
C ILE A 163 8.00 -8.91 -3.28
N LEU A 164 8.00 -9.18 -4.58
CA LEU A 164 7.65 -10.50 -5.10
C LEU A 164 8.63 -11.57 -4.60
N ALA A 165 9.94 -11.28 -4.61
CA ALA A 165 10.95 -12.18 -4.06
C ALA A 165 10.73 -12.46 -2.56
N HIS A 166 10.41 -11.42 -1.78
CA HIS A 166 10.07 -11.54 -0.36
C HIS A 166 8.82 -12.41 -0.15
N PHE A 167 7.74 -12.15 -0.88
CA PHE A 167 6.49 -12.89 -0.75
C PHE A 167 6.63 -14.36 -1.17
N LEU A 168 7.38 -14.65 -2.23
CA LEU A 168 7.69 -16.03 -2.63
C LEU A 168 8.47 -16.77 -1.54
N GLN A 169 9.43 -16.10 -0.90
CA GLN A 169 10.18 -16.67 0.22
C GLN A 169 9.28 -16.91 1.45
N CYS A 170 8.40 -15.98 1.79
CA CYS A 170 7.39 -16.17 2.84
C CYS A 170 6.48 -17.36 2.55
N SER A 171 5.94 -17.44 1.32
CA SER A 171 5.09 -18.56 0.90
C SER A 171 5.82 -19.89 0.98
N LYS A 172 7.09 -19.95 0.56
CA LYS A 172 7.92 -21.17 0.65
C LYS A 172 8.12 -21.65 2.09
N ASN A 173 8.18 -20.71 3.04
CA ASN A 173 8.39 -20.98 4.45
C ASN A 173 7.08 -21.08 5.26
N ASN A 174 5.92 -21.06 4.61
CA ASN A 174 4.59 -21.02 5.24
C ASN A 174 4.42 -19.85 6.24
N ILE A 175 5.01 -18.69 5.92
CA ILE A 175 4.84 -17.45 6.67
C ILE A 175 3.78 -16.59 5.96
N ASN A 176 2.79 -16.10 6.71
CA ASN A 176 1.80 -15.15 6.23
C ASN A 176 2.16 -13.73 6.73
N PRO A 177 2.85 -12.91 5.91
CA PRO A 177 3.28 -11.57 6.32
C PRO A 177 2.08 -10.62 6.52
N VAL A 178 0.96 -10.85 5.83
CA VAL A 178 -0.26 -10.04 5.99
C VAL A 178 -0.84 -10.22 7.40
N GLN A 179 -0.84 -11.44 7.92
CA GLN A 179 -1.30 -11.70 9.28
C GLN A 179 -0.44 -10.98 10.33
N GLU A 180 0.90 -10.91 10.13
CA GLU A 180 1.81 -10.16 10.99
C GLU A 180 1.51 -8.65 10.95
N TYR A 181 1.27 -8.11 9.75
CA TYR A 181 0.82 -6.73 9.56
C TYR A 181 -0.48 -6.42 10.34
N LEU A 182 -1.52 -7.26 10.17
CA LEU A 182 -2.80 -7.05 10.85
C LEU A 182 -2.68 -7.15 12.37
N LYS A 183 -1.86 -8.09 12.88
CA LYS A 183 -1.53 -8.20 14.32
C LYS A 183 -0.86 -6.93 14.84
N ALA A 184 0.13 -6.41 14.11
CA ALA A 184 0.83 -5.18 14.48
C ALA A 184 -0.11 -3.97 14.48
N LEU A 185 -1.02 -3.88 13.50
CA LEU A 185 -2.00 -2.80 13.41
C LEU A 185 -2.96 -2.79 14.61
N GLN A 186 -3.48 -3.96 14.99
CA GLN A 186 -4.38 -4.09 16.16
C GLN A 186 -3.68 -3.82 17.48
N ALA A 187 -2.42 -4.23 17.63
CA ALA A 187 -1.63 -3.95 18.82
C ALA A 187 -1.37 -2.44 19.00
N GLY A 188 -1.15 -1.72 17.89
CA GLY A 188 -0.96 -0.27 17.88
C GLY A 188 -2.24 0.52 18.15
N ALA A 189 -3.41 0.01 17.75
CA ALA A 189 -4.71 0.66 18.00
C ALA A 189 -5.20 0.57 19.45
N LYS A 190 -4.58 -0.30 20.28
CA LYS A 190 -4.95 -0.50 21.70
C LYS A 190 -4.14 0.36 22.68
N ARG A 191 -3.31 1.28 22.19
CA ARG A 191 -2.42 2.13 23.01
C ARG A 191 -2.86 3.59 23.01
#